data_AF-A0A2U1Q4X3-F1
#
_entry.id   AF-A0A2U1Q4X3-F1
#
_cell.length_a   1.000
_cell.length_b   1.000
_cell.length_c   1.000
_cell.angle_alpha   90.00
_cell.angle_beta   90.00
_cell.angle_gamma   90.00
#
_symmetry.space_group_name_H-M   'P 1'
#
loop_
_entity.id
_entity.type
_entity.pdbx_description
1 polymer ?
#
loop_
_entity_poly.entity_id
_entity_poly.type
_entity_poly.pdbx_seq_one_letter_code
_entity_poly.pdbx_strand_id
1 'polypeptide(L)'
;MDLHHHSLTLAKSSRHRYNEWIFRDVPSDITIEVNGVAFALHKFPLVSRSGRIRKLVSENRESAISRVELLSLPGGPETFELAAKFCYGINFEITPSNVAQLSCVSEYLEMNENFSNKNLRSRTDEYLNHIVYQNLEMSLLVLQQCENLLPLADELNIVTRCIDAIVSKACAEQIASSFSRLEYSSSGRLNMSRQKCESDWWVKDLSVLRIDMFQRVITAMKCRGVRPESIGESLMNYAEKELTKKSNDQPKDHERLVVETIVSLLPVEKLVVPLSFLFGLLRSSIMLDCMVGCRLDLERRIGSQLDMVTLDDLLIPSFRHASDTLFDVDTVHRILVSKLVDNYLAEIAPDVNLKLSKFVAVAESLPAHARTVHDGLYRSIDVYLKAHEGLSEQDKKKLCKLIDFQKLSPEAGAHAAQNERLPLQSIVQVLYIEQLRLRNTLYCSELGDNPKPQLHHQSWRINSGALSAAMSPKDNYASLRRENRELKLELARLRMRLNDLEKEHVFMKRNMEKSNSRKFMSSFSKKISQFNLFGRSYSRGSTSPSGHSHRTDSKVTVRTE
;
A
#
# COMPACT_ATOMS: atom_id res chain seq x y z
N MET A 1 5.78 15.16 47.79
CA MET A 1 5.78 16.54 47.25
C MET A 1 6.80 16.69 46.10
N ASP A 2 7.48 15.63 45.70
CA ASP A 2 8.61 15.69 44.76
C ASP A 2 8.24 15.47 43.28
N LEU A 3 7.08 14.88 42.98
CA LEU A 3 6.61 14.73 41.60
C LEU A 3 6.12 16.03 40.96
N HIS A 4 5.61 16.96 41.76
CA HIS A 4 5.16 18.27 41.28
C HIS A 4 6.34 19.23 41.03
N HIS A 5 7.46 19.04 41.76
CA HIS A 5 8.63 19.89 41.63
C HIS A 5 9.47 19.57 40.38
N HIS A 6 9.44 18.32 39.91
CA HIS A 6 10.13 17.88 38.70
C HIS A 6 9.43 18.30 37.39
N SER A 7 8.09 18.32 37.35
CA SER A 7 7.36 18.82 36.17
C SER A 7 7.49 20.34 36.01
N LEU A 8 7.54 21.09 37.12
CA LEU A 8 7.78 22.54 37.13
C LEU A 8 9.22 22.92 36.77
N THR A 9 10.21 22.06 37.00
CA THR A 9 11.62 22.32 36.62
C THR A 9 11.90 21.99 35.15
N LEU A 10 11.28 20.95 34.58
CA LEU A 10 11.33 20.67 33.14
C LEU A 10 10.60 21.74 32.31
N ALA A 11 9.43 22.22 32.76
CA ALA A 11 8.72 23.32 32.11
C ALA A 11 9.42 24.68 32.25
N LYS A 12 10.23 24.90 33.30
CA LYS A 12 11.10 26.08 33.42
C LYS A 12 12.39 25.94 32.60
N SER A 13 12.92 24.73 32.45
CA SER A 13 14.11 24.45 31.63
C SER A 13 13.84 24.56 30.12
N SER A 14 12.62 24.25 29.66
CA SER A 14 12.19 24.48 28.27
C SER A 14 11.93 25.96 28.01
N ARG A 15 11.26 26.68 28.92
CA ARG A 15 11.03 28.14 28.79
C ARG A 15 12.32 28.98 28.73
N HIS A 16 13.41 28.53 29.33
CA HIS A 16 14.69 29.24 29.30
C HIS A 16 15.56 28.97 28.06
N ARG A 17 15.26 27.98 27.22
CA ARG A 17 16.04 27.68 26.01
C ARG A 17 15.71 28.56 24.80
N TYR A 18 14.52 29.16 24.75
CA TYR A 18 14.06 29.93 23.59
C TYR A 18 14.45 31.41 23.60
N ASN A 19 15.23 31.88 24.59
CA ASN A 19 15.66 33.28 24.71
C ASN A 19 17.10 33.54 24.21
N GLU A 20 17.75 32.55 23.59
CA GLU A 20 19.08 32.68 23.02
C GLU A 20 19.03 32.85 21.50
N TRP A 21 18.37 33.91 21.04
CA TRP A 21 18.36 34.28 19.62
C TRP A 21 19.60 35.08 19.26
N ILE A 22 20.08 34.86 18.04
CA ILE A 22 21.28 35.50 17.50
C ILE A 22 21.01 37.00 17.39
N PHE A 23 21.96 37.80 17.89
CA PHE A 23 21.90 39.26 18.11
C PHE A 23 21.24 39.70 19.43
N ARG A 24 21.91 39.45 20.57
CA ARG A 24 21.53 40.06 21.87
C ARG A 24 21.68 41.59 21.87
N ASP A 25 22.53 42.12 21.00
CA ASP A 25 22.88 43.54 20.94
C ASP A 25 21.88 44.37 20.11
N VAL A 26 20.90 43.72 19.48
CA VAL A 26 19.86 44.38 18.68
C VAL A 26 18.48 44.04 19.26
N PRO A 27 17.63 45.03 19.57
CA PRO A 27 16.28 44.76 20.06
C PRO A 27 15.41 44.12 18.98
N SER A 28 14.60 43.15 19.36
CA SER A 28 13.62 42.52 18.48
C SER A 28 12.52 43.50 18.06
N ASP A 29 12.08 43.43 16.80
CA ASP A 29 11.03 44.28 16.22
C ASP A 29 9.75 43.50 15.89
N ILE A 30 9.76 42.18 16.09
CA ILE A 30 8.61 41.28 15.90
C ILE A 30 8.63 40.17 16.97
N THR A 31 7.44 39.80 17.46
CA THR A 31 7.24 38.61 18.30
C THR A 31 6.33 37.65 17.56
N ILE A 32 6.82 36.44 17.28
CA ILE A 32 6.02 35.37 16.67
C ILE A 32 5.59 34.38 17.74
N GLU A 33 4.30 34.10 17.83
CA GLU A 33 3.73 33.14 18.77
C GLU A 33 3.29 31.88 18.01
N VAL A 34 3.81 30.72 18.45
CA VAL A 34 3.48 29.40 17.90
C VAL A 34 3.06 28.49 19.04
N ASN A 35 1.79 28.07 19.07
CA ASN A 35 1.24 27.16 20.07
C ASN A 35 1.58 27.58 21.53
N GLY A 36 1.53 28.89 21.84
CA GLY A 36 1.82 29.45 23.16
C GLY A 36 3.32 29.65 23.49
N VAL A 37 4.22 29.37 22.54
CA VAL A 37 5.65 29.71 22.64
C VAL A 37 5.91 31.00 21.86
N ALA A 38 6.48 32.00 22.53
CA ALA A 38 6.80 33.29 21.92
C ALA A 38 8.28 33.38 21.51
N PHE A 39 8.51 33.85 20.30
CA PHE A 39 9.82 34.04 19.69
C PHE A 39 10.06 35.51 19.41
N ALA A 40 11.04 36.11 20.10
CA ALA A 40 11.48 37.49 19.86
C ALA A 40 12.48 37.52 18.70
N LEU A 41 12.08 38.09 17.56
CA LEU A 41 12.79 37.98 16.28
C LEU A 41 12.95 39.35 15.58
N HIS A 42 13.51 39.31 14.37
CA HIS A 42 13.71 40.45 13.49
C HIS A 42 12.87 40.31 12.21
N LYS A 43 12.18 41.37 11.78
CA LYS A 43 11.31 41.38 10.60
C LYS A 43 12.11 41.04 9.35
N PHE A 44 13.25 41.68 9.13
CA PHE A 44 14.01 41.60 7.88
C PHE A 44 14.42 40.16 7.49
N PRO A 45 15.10 39.37 8.34
CA PRO A 45 15.43 37.98 8.01
C PRO A 45 14.21 37.15 7.61
N LEU A 46 13.10 37.30 8.33
CA LEU A 46 11.90 36.51 8.13
C LEU A 46 11.15 36.89 6.84
N VAL A 47 10.84 38.17 6.64
CA VAL A 47 10.08 38.63 5.46
C VAL A 47 10.86 38.48 4.15
N SER A 48 12.19 38.38 4.23
CA SER A 48 13.03 38.11 3.06
C SER A 48 12.82 36.69 2.52
N ARG A 49 12.46 35.72 3.37
CA ARG A 49 12.37 34.30 2.98
C ARG A 49 10.99 33.66 3.12
N SER A 50 10.07 34.26 3.87
CA SER A 50 8.69 33.77 4.06
C SER A 50 7.65 34.73 3.47
N GLY A 51 6.84 34.22 2.54
CA GLY A 51 5.72 34.96 1.97
C GLY A 51 4.62 35.25 2.96
N ARG A 52 4.25 34.24 3.75
CA ARG A 52 3.20 34.37 4.76
C ARG A 52 3.55 35.39 5.83
N ILE A 53 4.78 35.34 6.38
CA ILE A 53 5.21 36.33 7.38
C ILE A 53 5.28 37.72 6.76
N ARG A 54 5.77 37.86 5.52
CA ARG A 54 5.76 39.14 4.80
C ARG A 54 4.35 39.72 4.70
N LYS A 55 3.35 38.90 4.36
CA LYS A 55 1.95 39.31 4.29
C LYS A 55 1.42 39.75 5.66
N LEU A 56 1.57 38.92 6.70
CA LEU A 56 1.10 39.21 8.06
C LEU A 56 1.73 40.47 8.67
N VAL A 57 3.02 40.72 8.39
CA VAL A 57 3.72 41.95 8.81
C VAL A 57 3.20 43.16 8.03
N SER A 58 2.88 43.00 6.74
CA SER A 58 2.36 44.09 5.90
C SER A 58 0.94 44.55 6.28
N GLU A 59 0.15 43.66 6.87
CA GLU A 59 -1.22 43.89 7.34
C GLU A 59 -1.25 44.55 8.74
N ASN A 60 -0.24 44.33 9.57
CA ASN A 60 -0.11 44.86 10.94
C ASN A 60 0.88 46.04 11.05
N ARG A 61 0.62 47.13 10.33
CA ARG A 61 1.52 48.32 10.29
C ARG A 61 1.46 49.23 11.53
N GLU A 62 0.52 48.98 12.45
CA GLU A 62 0.11 49.97 13.45
C GLU A 62 0.86 49.90 14.79
N SER A 63 1.69 48.87 15.05
CA SER A 63 2.43 48.72 16.31
C SER A 63 3.96 48.73 16.14
N ALA A 64 4.67 49.33 17.11
CA ALA A 64 6.14 49.41 17.13
C ALA A 64 6.81 48.02 17.20
N ILE A 65 6.17 47.06 17.89
CA ILE A 65 6.52 45.64 17.87
C ILE A 65 5.31 44.90 17.29
N SER A 66 5.49 44.24 16.15
CA SER A 66 4.42 43.44 15.55
C SER A 66 4.33 42.11 16.29
N ARG A 67 3.18 41.80 16.93
CA ARG A 67 2.92 40.47 17.48
C ARG A 67 2.10 39.69 16.46
N VAL A 68 2.64 38.54 16.02
CA VAL A 68 2.03 37.70 14.99
C VAL A 68 1.84 36.31 15.55
N GLU A 69 0.62 35.79 15.46
CA GLU A 69 0.31 34.43 15.88
C GLU A 69 0.23 33.50 14.66
N LEU A 70 0.93 32.37 14.72
CA LEU A 70 0.88 31.32 13.72
C LEU A 70 0.06 30.15 14.26
N LEU A 71 -1.20 30.10 13.86
CA LEU A 71 -2.15 29.07 14.27
C LEU A 71 -1.90 27.76 13.52
N SER A 72 -1.90 26.64 14.25
CA SER A 72 -1.82 25.28 13.69
C SER A 72 -0.58 25.04 12.81
N LEU A 73 0.59 25.53 13.25
CA LEU A 73 1.83 25.35 12.50
C LEU A 73 2.24 23.86 12.48
N PRO A 74 2.45 23.25 11.29
CA PRO A 74 2.83 21.85 11.19
C PRO A 74 4.20 21.59 11.81
N GLY A 75 4.29 20.57 12.66
CA GLY A 75 5.53 20.22 13.36
C GLY A 75 5.86 21.11 14.58
N GLY A 76 5.00 22.07 14.93
CA GLY A 76 5.08 22.80 16.19
C GLY A 76 6.24 23.82 16.30
N PRO A 77 6.44 24.39 17.50
CA PRO A 77 7.41 25.46 17.72
C PRO A 77 8.86 25.04 17.43
N GLU A 78 9.21 23.77 17.62
CA GLU A 78 10.55 23.23 17.32
C GLU A 78 10.86 23.31 15.81
N THR A 79 9.86 23.01 14.98
CA THR A 79 10.00 23.08 13.52
C THR A 79 10.08 24.54 13.06
N PHE A 80 9.31 25.43 13.69
CA PHE A 80 9.41 26.86 13.44
C PHE A 80 10.79 27.42 13.80
N GLU A 81 11.40 26.96 14.90
CA GLU A 81 12.75 27.37 15.28
C GLU A 81 13.77 27.07 14.16
N LEU A 82 13.68 25.89 13.53
CA LEU A 82 14.54 25.54 12.39
C LEU A 82 14.27 26.41 11.15
N ALA A 83 12.99 26.68 10.85
CA ALA A 83 12.62 27.58 9.76
C ALA A 83 13.08 29.03 10.01
N ALA A 84 13.04 29.49 11.26
CA ALA A 84 13.57 30.78 11.64
C ALA A 84 15.10 30.79 11.55
N LYS A 85 15.80 29.75 12.03
CA LYS A 85 17.25 29.60 11.84
C LYS A 85 17.64 29.69 10.37
N PHE A 86 16.87 29.05 9.49
CA PHE A 86 17.05 29.17 8.04
C PHE A 86 16.96 30.62 7.56
N CYS A 87 15.94 31.37 8.01
CA CYS A 87 15.74 32.78 7.64
C CYS A 87 16.93 33.67 8.02
N TYR A 88 17.56 33.37 9.16
CA TYR A 88 18.75 34.06 9.65
C TYR A 88 20.05 33.60 8.96
N GLY A 89 20.00 32.64 8.04
CA GLY A 89 21.18 32.07 7.40
C GLY A 89 22.01 31.19 8.33
N ILE A 90 21.43 30.72 9.44
CA ILE A 90 22.07 29.80 10.37
C ILE A 90 22.02 28.40 9.75
N ASN A 91 23.17 27.74 9.73
CA ASN A 91 23.25 26.37 9.24
C ASN A 91 22.64 25.40 10.26
N PHE A 92 21.80 24.51 9.76
CA PHE A 92 21.31 23.34 10.46
C PHE A 92 21.22 22.18 9.45
N GLU A 93 21.18 20.96 9.97
CA GLU A 93 21.14 19.76 9.16
C GLU A 93 19.70 19.36 8.82
N ILE A 94 19.44 19.12 7.54
CA ILE A 94 18.22 18.46 7.07
C ILE A 94 18.47 16.95 7.20
N THR A 95 17.62 16.29 7.96
CA THR A 95 17.70 14.86 8.29
C THR A 95 16.40 14.16 7.93
N PRO A 96 16.38 12.82 7.84
CA PRO A 96 15.14 12.08 7.56
C PRO A 96 14.11 12.26 8.70
N SER A 97 14.55 12.61 9.91
CA SER A 97 13.67 12.85 11.06
C SER A 97 12.98 14.21 11.04
N ASN A 98 13.52 15.22 10.35
CA ASN A 98 12.95 16.57 10.33
C ASN A 98 12.43 17.01 8.95
N VAL A 99 12.84 16.35 7.86
CA VAL A 99 12.56 16.82 6.49
C VAL A 99 11.06 16.89 6.16
N ALA A 100 10.24 15.97 6.69
CA ALA A 100 8.79 16.03 6.50
C ALA A 100 8.17 17.28 7.16
N GLN A 101 8.60 17.58 8.40
CA GLN A 101 8.17 18.75 9.14
C GLN A 101 8.63 20.04 8.44
N LEU A 102 9.90 20.07 8.01
CA LEU A 102 10.47 21.21 7.27
C LEU A 102 9.76 21.43 5.93
N SER A 103 9.38 20.37 5.23
CA SER A 103 8.61 20.48 3.99
C SER A 103 7.23 21.08 4.26
N CYS A 104 6.52 20.56 5.27
CA CYS A 104 5.20 21.06 5.66
C CYS A 104 5.23 22.51 6.13
N VAL A 105 6.21 22.89 6.98
CA VAL A 105 6.34 24.27 7.45
C VAL A 105 6.76 25.22 6.32
N SER A 106 7.59 24.76 5.39
CA SER A 106 8.01 25.57 4.24
C SER A 106 6.83 25.89 3.32
N GLU A 107 5.89 24.96 3.16
CA GLU A 107 4.64 25.22 2.45
C GLU A 107 3.77 26.20 3.25
N TYR A 108 3.54 25.91 4.54
CA TYR A 108 2.69 26.74 5.41
C TYR A 108 3.16 28.20 5.48
N LEU A 109 4.48 28.43 5.55
CA LEU A 109 5.10 29.75 5.61
C LEU A 109 5.36 30.38 4.23
N GLU A 110 5.02 29.69 3.15
CA GLU A 110 5.28 30.09 1.76
C GLU A 110 6.78 30.40 1.51
N MET A 111 7.67 29.54 2.00
CA MET A 111 9.12 29.65 1.84
C MET A 111 9.60 29.06 0.51
N ASN A 112 9.16 29.68 -0.58
CA ASN A 112 9.42 29.27 -1.95
C ASN A 112 10.42 30.18 -2.68
N GLU A 113 10.75 29.83 -3.93
CA GLU A 113 11.75 30.52 -4.75
C GLU A 113 11.37 31.95 -5.14
N ASN A 114 10.11 32.35 -4.97
CA ASN A 114 9.70 33.74 -5.24
C ASN A 114 10.28 34.73 -4.21
N PHE A 115 10.72 34.23 -3.05
CA PHE A 115 11.22 35.04 -1.95
C PHE A 115 12.75 35.02 -1.84
N SER A 116 13.36 33.85 -2.05
CA SER A 116 14.81 33.66 -2.00
C SER A 116 15.20 32.51 -2.92
N ASN A 117 16.35 32.62 -3.59
CA ASN A 117 16.92 31.49 -4.32
C ASN A 117 17.33 30.37 -3.34
N LYS A 118 17.10 29.10 -3.71
CA LYS A 118 17.35 27.91 -2.89
C LYS A 118 16.70 28.02 -1.51
N ASN A 119 15.43 28.43 -1.49
CA ASN A 119 14.65 28.58 -0.26
C ASN A 119 14.40 27.21 0.39
N LEU A 120 13.80 27.21 1.58
CA LEU A 120 13.62 25.99 2.37
C LEU A 120 12.87 24.90 1.60
N ARG A 121 11.81 25.26 0.86
CA ARG A 121 11.00 24.31 0.08
C ARG A 121 11.81 23.54 -0.97
N SER A 122 12.69 24.21 -1.71
CA SER A 122 13.50 23.53 -2.74
C SER A 122 14.57 22.65 -2.11
N ARG A 123 15.17 23.08 -0.99
CA ARG A 123 16.17 22.28 -0.26
C ARG A 123 15.58 21.02 0.34
N THR A 124 14.37 21.09 0.89
CA THR A 124 13.69 19.90 1.44
C THR A 124 13.26 18.95 0.32
N ASP A 125 12.76 19.47 -0.82
CA ASP A 125 12.41 18.64 -1.97
C ASP A 125 13.64 17.95 -2.59
N GLU A 126 14.77 18.65 -2.73
CA GLU A 126 16.03 18.07 -3.20
C GLU A 126 16.50 16.92 -2.27
N TYR A 127 16.42 17.12 -0.95
CA TYR A 127 16.76 16.09 0.02
C TYR A 127 15.83 14.87 -0.06
N LEU A 128 14.51 15.10 -0.17
CA LEU A 128 13.53 14.03 -0.33
C LEU A 128 13.81 13.22 -1.61
N ASN A 129 14.04 13.89 -2.74
CA ASN A 129 14.22 13.29 -4.06
C ASN A 129 15.52 12.48 -4.19
N HIS A 130 16.63 13.04 -3.72
CA HIS A 130 17.95 12.47 -3.96
C HIS A 130 18.44 11.56 -2.84
N ILE A 131 17.93 11.72 -1.61
CA ILE A 131 18.39 10.96 -0.45
C ILE A 131 17.29 10.04 0.07
N VAL A 132 16.12 10.60 0.44
CA VAL A 132 15.07 9.81 1.11
C VAL A 132 14.48 8.76 0.18
N TYR A 133 13.95 9.15 -0.98
CA TYR A 133 13.27 8.21 -1.88
C TYR A 133 14.22 7.21 -2.56
N GLN A 134 15.53 7.38 -2.41
CA GLN A 134 16.53 6.43 -2.89
C GLN A 134 16.87 5.34 -1.87
N ASN A 135 16.43 5.47 -0.62
CA ASN A 135 16.75 4.57 0.48
C ASN A 135 15.47 4.15 1.25
N LEU A 136 15.27 2.84 1.46
CA LEU A 136 14.07 2.35 2.14
C LEU A 136 13.98 2.82 3.59
N GLU A 137 15.06 2.65 4.36
CA GLU A 137 15.11 2.96 5.79
C GLU A 137 14.76 4.43 6.01
N MET A 138 15.32 5.32 5.17
CA MET A 138 15.02 6.75 5.21
C MET A 138 13.56 7.03 4.81
N SER A 139 13.03 6.34 3.79
CA SER A 139 11.63 6.47 3.38
C SER A 139 10.67 6.01 4.47
N LEU A 140 11.00 4.95 5.21
CA LEU A 140 10.21 4.45 6.34
C LEU A 140 10.26 5.41 7.53
N LEU A 141 11.43 5.93 7.86
CA LEU A 141 11.56 6.91 8.94
C LEU A 141 10.76 8.17 8.65
N VAL A 142 10.85 8.70 7.41
CA VAL A 142 10.05 9.86 6.99
C VAL A 142 8.55 9.55 7.03
N LEU A 143 8.14 8.35 6.61
CA LEU A 143 6.74 7.92 6.65
C LEU A 143 6.20 7.89 8.09
N GLN A 144 6.99 7.43 9.06
CA GLN A 144 6.62 7.49 10.49
C GLN A 144 6.48 8.93 10.99
N GLN A 145 7.37 9.84 10.57
CA GLN A 145 7.25 11.25 10.97
C GLN A 145 6.03 11.95 10.39
N CYS A 146 5.49 11.45 9.27
CA CYS A 146 4.29 12.01 8.64
C CYS A 146 3.02 11.80 9.46
N GLU A 147 2.99 10.85 10.41
CA GLU A 147 1.81 10.54 11.21
C GLU A 147 1.26 11.76 11.98
N ASN A 148 2.17 12.61 12.49
CA ASN A 148 1.84 13.83 13.22
C ASN A 148 1.64 15.07 12.30
N LEU A 149 1.72 14.88 10.98
CA LEU A 149 1.67 15.95 9.97
C LEU A 149 0.48 15.81 9.02
N LEU A 150 -0.35 14.79 9.20
CA LEU A 150 -1.58 14.63 8.41
C LEU A 150 -2.60 15.72 8.77
N PRO A 151 -3.37 16.24 7.80
CA PRO A 151 -3.44 15.81 6.39
C PRO A 151 -2.41 16.48 5.46
N LEU A 152 -1.68 17.51 5.91
CA LEU A 152 -0.82 18.32 5.05
C LEU A 152 0.30 17.51 4.38
N ALA A 153 0.88 16.52 5.06
CA ALA A 153 1.88 15.63 4.46
C ALA A 153 1.33 14.78 3.30
N ASP A 154 0.03 14.43 3.34
CA ASP A 154 -0.66 13.73 2.26
C ASP A 154 -0.91 14.70 1.07
N GLU A 155 -1.38 15.92 1.34
CA GLU A 155 -1.59 16.95 0.32
C GLU A 155 -0.29 17.31 -0.44
N LEU A 156 0.83 17.33 0.28
CA LEU A 156 2.17 17.52 -0.28
C LEU A 156 2.74 16.27 -0.98
N ASN A 157 1.98 15.18 -1.05
CA ASN A 157 2.38 13.89 -1.61
C ASN A 157 3.63 13.25 -0.96
N ILE A 158 4.04 13.68 0.23
CA ILE A 158 5.23 13.12 0.90
C ILE A 158 4.97 11.65 1.22
N VAL A 159 3.80 11.35 1.78
CA VAL A 159 3.38 9.99 2.17
C VAL A 159 3.32 9.07 0.96
N THR A 160 2.60 9.46 -0.11
CA THR A 160 2.47 8.67 -1.33
C THR A 160 3.83 8.37 -1.96
N ARG A 161 4.73 9.36 -2.00
CA ARG A 161 6.08 9.19 -2.57
C ARG A 161 6.97 8.31 -1.70
N CYS A 162 6.86 8.39 -0.37
CA CYS A 162 7.51 7.43 0.53
C CYS A 162 7.03 6.01 0.28
N ILE A 163 5.71 5.81 0.18
CA ILE A 163 5.11 4.49 -0.12
C ILE A 163 5.62 3.98 -1.47
N ASP A 164 5.64 4.83 -2.50
CA ASP A 164 6.13 4.46 -3.83
C ASP A 164 7.61 4.07 -3.84
N ALA A 165 8.44 4.82 -3.12
CA ALA A 165 9.85 4.48 -2.94
C ALA A 165 9.98 3.11 -2.25
N ILE A 166 9.22 2.88 -1.16
CA ILE A 166 9.22 1.61 -0.43
C ILE A 166 8.84 0.44 -1.33
N VAL A 167 7.73 0.55 -2.04
CA VAL A 167 7.25 -0.49 -2.95
C VAL A 167 8.24 -0.71 -4.09
N SER A 168 8.82 0.36 -4.65
CA SER A 168 9.80 0.23 -5.73
C SER A 168 11.06 -0.51 -5.30
N LYS A 169 11.55 -0.31 -4.07
CA LYS A 169 12.70 -1.04 -3.53
C LYS A 169 12.36 -2.51 -3.26
N ALA A 170 11.20 -2.79 -2.65
CA ALA A 170 10.72 -4.15 -2.44
C ALA A 170 10.56 -4.91 -3.77
N CYS A 171 9.97 -4.29 -4.80
CA CYS A 171 9.85 -4.89 -6.12
C CYS A 171 11.22 -5.17 -6.76
N ALA A 172 12.16 -4.22 -6.70
CA ALA A 172 13.50 -4.38 -7.27
C ALA A 172 14.25 -5.55 -6.61
N GLU A 173 14.13 -5.69 -5.30
CA GLU A 173 14.69 -6.81 -4.57
C GLU A 173 14.03 -8.14 -4.95
N GLN A 174 12.71 -8.19 -5.05
CA GLN A 174 12.04 -9.43 -5.46
C GLN A 174 12.46 -9.90 -6.85
N ILE A 175 12.72 -8.95 -7.76
CA ILE A 175 13.28 -9.24 -9.08
C ILE A 175 14.70 -9.79 -8.92
N ALA A 176 15.56 -9.12 -8.16
CA ALA A 176 16.94 -9.56 -7.91
C ALA A 176 16.99 -10.96 -7.27
N SER A 177 16.12 -11.23 -6.29
CA SER A 177 16.01 -12.52 -5.60
C SER A 177 15.41 -13.61 -6.50
N SER A 178 14.58 -13.24 -7.47
CA SER A 178 14.10 -14.19 -8.48
C SER A 178 15.22 -14.58 -9.46
N PHE A 179 16.10 -13.66 -9.83
CA PHE A 179 17.24 -13.95 -10.71
C PHE A 179 18.32 -14.78 -10.01
N SER A 180 18.58 -14.55 -8.72
CA SER A 180 19.57 -15.35 -7.97
C SER A 180 19.15 -16.82 -7.80
N ARG A 181 17.85 -17.11 -7.89
CA ARG A 181 17.28 -18.46 -7.82
C ARG A 181 17.31 -19.23 -9.15
N LEU A 182 17.72 -18.60 -10.25
CA LEU A 182 17.85 -19.29 -11.54
C LEU A 182 19.10 -20.15 -11.54
N GLU A 183 18.90 -21.46 -11.43
CA GLU A 183 19.95 -22.45 -11.58
C GLU A 183 19.91 -23.03 -13.00
N TYR A 184 21.08 -23.14 -13.62
CA TYR A 184 21.21 -23.80 -14.91
C TYR A 184 21.27 -25.31 -14.69
N SER A 185 20.21 -26.03 -15.06
CA SER A 185 20.28 -27.49 -15.04
C SER A 185 21.22 -28.00 -16.12
N SER A 186 21.85 -29.14 -15.87
CA SER A 186 22.70 -29.87 -16.81
C SER A 186 22.01 -30.23 -18.13
N SER A 187 20.67 -30.18 -18.17
CA SER A 187 19.82 -30.35 -19.36
C SER A 187 19.66 -29.08 -20.21
N GLY A 188 20.29 -27.97 -19.85
CA GLY A 188 20.15 -26.68 -20.54
C GLY A 188 18.85 -25.94 -20.24
N ARG A 189 18.08 -26.40 -19.24
CA ARG A 189 16.86 -25.74 -18.77
C ARG A 189 17.14 -24.89 -17.53
N LEU A 190 16.58 -23.69 -17.50
CA LEU A 190 16.56 -22.84 -16.32
C LEU A 190 15.56 -23.44 -15.32
N ASN A 191 16.06 -23.82 -14.14
CA ASN A 191 15.22 -24.29 -13.04
C ASN A 191 15.28 -23.26 -11.92
N MET A 192 14.15 -23.08 -11.23
CA MET A 192 14.07 -22.19 -10.08
C MET A 192 14.42 -22.98 -8.82
N SER A 193 15.46 -22.56 -8.11
CA SER A 193 15.86 -23.17 -6.84
C SER A 193 14.69 -23.06 -5.84
N ARG A 194 14.38 -24.18 -5.18
CA ARG A 194 13.36 -24.26 -4.10
C ARG A 194 13.88 -23.77 -2.75
N GLN A 195 15.13 -23.33 -2.69
CA GLN A 195 15.74 -22.82 -1.47
C GLN A 195 14.98 -21.59 -0.97
N LYS A 196 14.64 -21.58 0.33
CA LYS A 196 13.91 -20.50 0.98
C LYS A 196 14.77 -19.23 0.87
N CYS A 197 14.20 -18.18 0.27
CA CYS A 197 14.84 -16.87 0.21
C CYS A 197 15.17 -16.44 1.65
N GLU A 198 16.31 -15.80 1.87
CA GLU A 198 16.51 -15.03 3.11
C GLU A 198 15.30 -14.10 3.26
N SER A 199 14.71 -14.07 4.46
CA SER A 199 13.55 -13.24 4.80
C SER A 199 13.73 -11.87 4.19
N ASP A 200 12.76 -11.45 3.37
CA ASP A 200 12.75 -10.13 2.77
C ASP A 200 12.96 -9.09 3.91
N TRP A 201 14.07 -8.35 3.89
CA TRP A 201 14.51 -7.54 5.05
C TRP A 201 13.46 -6.50 5.47
N TRP A 202 12.70 -6.00 4.50
CA TRP A 202 11.63 -5.03 4.73
C TRP A 202 10.48 -5.58 5.58
N VAL A 203 10.30 -6.90 5.70
CA VAL A 203 9.25 -7.52 6.51
C VAL A 203 9.29 -7.05 7.97
N LYS A 204 10.49 -6.95 8.54
CA LYS A 204 10.69 -6.50 9.93
C LYS A 204 10.55 -4.99 10.04
N ASP A 205 11.08 -4.26 9.08
CA ASP A 205 11.11 -2.80 9.12
C ASP A 205 9.70 -2.19 8.93
N LEU A 206 8.85 -2.81 8.11
CA LEU A 206 7.45 -2.40 7.95
C LEU A 206 6.63 -2.56 9.23
N SER A 207 7.00 -3.50 10.10
CA SER A 207 6.28 -3.74 11.35
C SER A 207 6.30 -2.57 12.32
N VAL A 208 7.17 -1.58 12.10
CA VAL A 208 7.28 -0.38 12.94
C VAL A 208 6.18 0.64 12.62
N LEU A 209 5.54 0.54 11.46
CA LEU A 209 4.47 1.44 11.04
C LEU A 209 3.18 1.20 11.82
N ARG A 210 2.42 2.26 12.08
CA ARG A 210 1.02 2.14 12.52
C ARG A 210 0.17 1.43 11.47
N ILE A 211 -0.96 0.87 11.90
CA ILE A 211 -1.80 0.00 11.08
C ILE A 211 -2.32 0.69 9.81
N ASP A 212 -2.63 1.99 9.88
CA ASP A 212 -3.09 2.79 8.74
C ASP A 212 -2.01 2.94 7.66
N MET A 213 -0.78 3.27 8.07
CA MET A 213 0.35 3.39 7.14
C MET A 213 0.79 2.03 6.60
N PHE A 214 0.81 1.01 7.47
CA PHE A 214 1.09 -0.36 7.09
C PHE A 214 0.08 -0.87 6.04
N GLN A 215 -1.21 -0.63 6.25
CA GLN A 215 -2.27 -0.98 5.29
C GLN A 215 -2.04 -0.30 3.93
N ARG A 216 -1.72 1.00 3.91
CA ARG A 216 -1.44 1.74 2.67
C ARG A 216 -0.23 1.16 1.93
N VAL A 217 0.85 0.83 2.64
CA VAL A 217 2.06 0.21 2.06
C VAL A 217 1.74 -1.16 1.47
N ILE A 218 1.11 -2.06 2.23
CA ILE A 218 0.79 -3.42 1.76
C ILE A 218 -0.20 -3.38 0.59
N THR A 219 -1.18 -2.47 0.61
CA THR A 219 -2.10 -2.29 -0.52
C THR A 219 -1.35 -1.87 -1.79
N ALA A 220 -0.42 -0.92 -1.68
CA ALA A 220 0.41 -0.50 -2.82
C ALA A 220 1.33 -1.62 -3.31
N MET A 221 1.89 -2.43 -2.41
CA MET A 221 2.68 -3.62 -2.74
C MET A 221 1.87 -4.65 -3.54
N LYS A 222 0.62 -4.93 -3.11
CA LYS A 222 -0.30 -5.80 -3.85
C LYS A 222 -0.57 -5.29 -5.25
N CYS A 223 -0.85 -3.98 -5.39
CA CYS A 223 -1.09 -3.35 -6.69
C CYS A 223 0.13 -3.40 -7.63
N ARG A 224 1.35 -3.41 -7.08
CA ARG A 224 2.59 -3.51 -7.86
C ARG A 224 3.10 -4.94 -8.08
N GLY A 225 2.33 -5.95 -7.65
CA GLY A 225 2.65 -7.35 -7.91
C GLY A 225 3.78 -7.91 -7.06
N VAL A 226 3.99 -7.38 -5.85
CA VAL A 226 4.84 -8.03 -4.84
C VAL A 226 4.28 -9.43 -4.56
N ARG A 227 5.15 -10.44 -4.51
CA ARG A 227 4.77 -11.85 -4.33
C ARG A 227 3.84 -12.05 -3.13
N PRO A 228 2.75 -12.82 -3.29
CA PRO A 228 1.83 -13.15 -2.20
C PRO A 228 2.52 -13.74 -0.97
N GLU A 229 3.53 -14.58 -1.14
CA GLU A 229 4.27 -15.22 -0.05
C GLU A 229 4.97 -14.20 0.86
N SER A 230 5.62 -13.20 0.26
CA SER A 230 6.29 -12.13 0.99
C SER A 230 5.29 -11.21 1.71
N ILE A 231 4.13 -10.96 1.09
CA ILE A 231 3.04 -10.21 1.74
C ILE A 231 2.50 -11.02 2.93
N GLY A 232 2.28 -12.31 2.76
CA GLY A 232 1.86 -13.22 3.83
C GLY A 232 2.84 -13.20 5.00
N GLU A 233 4.14 -13.28 4.73
CA GLU A 233 5.20 -13.20 5.75
C GLU A 233 5.19 -11.85 6.49
N SER A 234 5.03 -10.74 5.77
CA SER A 234 4.91 -9.40 6.36
C SER A 234 3.69 -9.28 7.27
N LEU A 235 2.52 -9.78 6.83
CA LEU A 235 1.29 -9.78 7.61
C LEU A 235 1.42 -10.64 8.88
N MET A 236 2.06 -11.81 8.79
CA MET A 236 2.30 -12.68 9.95
C MET A 236 3.23 -12.00 10.96
N ASN A 237 4.34 -11.42 10.51
CA ASN A 237 5.28 -10.71 11.38
C ASN A 237 4.62 -9.48 12.05
N TYR A 238 3.78 -8.75 11.31
CA TYR A 238 3.01 -7.64 11.87
C TYR A 238 2.01 -8.12 12.94
N ALA A 239 1.26 -9.17 12.64
CA ALA A 239 0.29 -9.77 13.56
C ALA A 239 0.97 -10.27 14.84
N GLU A 240 2.08 -10.98 14.71
CA GLU A 240 2.86 -11.47 15.84
C GLU A 240 3.32 -10.29 16.70
N LYS A 241 3.90 -9.24 16.11
CA LYS A 241 4.36 -8.08 16.85
C LYS A 241 3.23 -7.32 17.55
N GLU A 242 2.09 -7.09 16.91
CA GLU A 242 1.01 -6.30 17.52
C GLU A 242 0.13 -7.10 18.48
N LEU A 243 -0.16 -8.37 18.19
CA LEU A 243 -1.09 -9.19 18.98
C LEU A 243 -0.40 -9.95 20.13
N THR A 244 0.93 -10.11 20.11
CA THR A 244 1.66 -10.73 21.24
C THR A 244 2.18 -9.73 22.26
N LYS A 245 2.08 -8.43 21.99
CA LYS A 245 2.34 -7.37 22.98
C LYS A 245 1.34 -7.51 24.13
N LYS A 246 1.72 -8.25 25.16
CA LYS A 246 1.00 -8.36 26.43
C LYS A 246 1.08 -7.04 27.21
N SER A 247 0.44 -5.99 26.71
CA SER A 247 0.17 -4.80 27.49
C SER A 247 -1.30 -4.81 27.85
N ASN A 248 -1.61 -4.98 29.13
CA ASN A 248 -2.96 -4.88 29.71
C ASN A 248 -3.64 -3.50 29.46
N ASP A 249 -2.98 -2.58 28.76
CA ASP A 249 -3.41 -1.19 28.50
C ASP A 249 -3.74 -0.90 27.02
N GLN A 250 -3.60 -1.85 26.09
CA GLN A 250 -4.05 -1.63 24.70
C GLN A 250 -5.58 -1.70 24.64
N PRO A 251 -6.28 -0.70 24.06
CA PRO A 251 -7.73 -0.78 23.89
C PRO A 251 -8.06 -1.95 22.97
N LYS A 252 -9.00 -2.81 23.38
CA LYS A 252 -9.48 -3.95 22.58
C LYS A 252 -9.89 -3.56 21.15
N ASP A 253 -10.32 -2.32 20.98
CA ASP A 253 -10.68 -1.75 19.67
C ASP A 253 -9.48 -1.64 18.70
N HIS A 254 -8.27 -1.40 19.20
CA HIS A 254 -7.05 -1.38 18.37
C HIS A 254 -6.69 -2.78 17.89
N GLU A 255 -6.69 -3.78 18.78
CA GLU A 255 -6.44 -5.17 18.42
C GLU A 255 -7.47 -5.67 17.38
N ARG A 256 -8.74 -5.30 17.57
CA ARG A 256 -9.81 -5.59 16.62
C ARG A 256 -9.51 -4.97 15.25
N LEU A 257 -9.16 -3.69 15.20
CA LEU A 257 -8.80 -3.00 13.95
C LEU A 257 -7.63 -3.68 13.25
N VAL A 258 -6.60 -4.08 14.00
CA VAL A 258 -5.43 -4.80 13.47
C VAL A 258 -5.85 -6.12 12.84
N VAL A 259 -6.66 -6.94 13.52
CA VAL A 259 -7.14 -8.22 12.98
C VAL A 259 -7.97 -8.02 11.72
N GLU A 260 -8.94 -7.11 11.74
CA GLU A 260 -9.80 -6.83 10.58
C GLU A 260 -8.98 -6.34 9.37
N THR A 261 -8.00 -5.47 9.61
CA THR A 261 -7.11 -4.96 8.58
C THR A 261 -6.22 -6.05 8.00
N ILE A 262 -5.57 -6.89 8.84
CA ILE A 262 -4.75 -8.01 8.38
C ILE A 262 -5.56 -8.96 7.50
N VAL A 263 -6.78 -9.33 7.93
CA VAL A 263 -7.65 -10.22 7.16
C VAL A 263 -8.01 -9.61 5.81
N SER A 264 -8.29 -8.30 5.74
CA SER A 264 -8.57 -7.60 4.48
C SER A 264 -7.37 -7.60 3.52
N LEU A 265 -6.15 -7.65 4.06
CA LEU A 265 -4.91 -7.60 3.27
C LEU A 265 -4.44 -8.99 2.83
N LEU A 266 -4.89 -10.07 3.45
CA LEU A 266 -4.48 -11.45 3.14
C LEU A 266 -4.61 -11.76 1.63
N PRO A 267 -3.55 -12.28 0.98
CA PRO A 267 -3.59 -12.71 -0.42
C PRO A 267 -4.65 -13.79 -0.66
N VAL A 268 -5.22 -13.85 -1.86
CA VAL A 268 -6.33 -14.78 -2.19
C VAL A 268 -5.83 -16.20 -2.48
N GLU A 269 -4.55 -16.33 -2.77
CA GLU A 269 -3.85 -17.57 -3.06
C GLU A 269 -3.81 -18.48 -1.83
N LYS A 270 -3.97 -19.78 -2.06
CA LYS A 270 -3.90 -20.80 -1.01
C LYS A 270 -2.46 -21.01 -0.54
N LEU A 271 -2.29 -21.47 0.70
CA LEU A 271 -1.00 -21.86 1.29
C LEU A 271 0.05 -20.74 1.38
N VAL A 272 -0.33 -19.47 1.15
CA VAL A 272 0.53 -18.30 1.34
C VAL A 272 0.90 -18.10 2.81
N VAL A 273 -0.06 -18.32 3.70
CA VAL A 273 0.14 -18.34 5.15
C VAL A 273 -0.22 -19.73 5.70
N PRO A 274 0.42 -20.18 6.79
CA PRO A 274 0.08 -21.44 7.45
C PRO A 274 -1.37 -21.49 7.92
N LEU A 275 -1.99 -22.67 7.90
CA LEU A 275 -3.35 -22.85 8.42
C LEU A 275 -3.45 -22.50 9.91
N SER A 276 -2.44 -22.85 10.71
CA SER A 276 -2.38 -22.49 12.12
C SER A 276 -2.50 -20.98 12.36
N PHE A 277 -1.94 -20.17 11.47
CA PHE A 277 -2.07 -18.71 11.52
C PHE A 277 -3.50 -18.25 11.20
N LEU A 278 -4.16 -18.83 10.17
CA LEU A 278 -5.56 -18.53 9.85
C LEU A 278 -6.51 -18.91 11.01
N PHE A 279 -6.30 -20.06 11.63
CA PHE A 279 -7.06 -20.45 12.83
C PHE A 279 -6.77 -19.54 14.03
N GLY A 280 -5.52 -19.10 14.21
CA GLY A 280 -5.15 -18.11 15.22
C GLY A 280 -5.88 -16.78 15.03
N LEU A 281 -5.94 -16.27 13.80
CA LEU A 281 -6.72 -15.08 13.45
C LEU A 281 -8.22 -15.29 13.66
N LEU A 282 -8.76 -16.47 13.32
CA LEU A 282 -10.18 -16.77 13.53
C LEU A 282 -10.53 -16.75 15.02
N ARG A 283 -9.74 -17.42 15.86
CA ARG A 283 -9.92 -17.39 17.32
C ARG A 283 -9.85 -15.97 17.86
N SER A 284 -8.86 -15.19 17.41
CA SER A 284 -8.71 -13.77 17.80
C SER A 284 -9.92 -12.94 17.36
N SER A 285 -10.43 -13.16 16.14
CA SER A 285 -11.59 -12.44 15.60
C SER A 285 -12.91 -12.75 16.31
N ILE A 286 -13.04 -13.95 16.87
CA ILE A 286 -14.18 -14.34 17.71
C ILE A 286 -14.03 -13.70 19.09
N MET A 287 -12.84 -13.77 19.69
CA MET A 287 -12.55 -13.20 21.00
C MET A 287 -12.73 -11.67 21.05
N LEU A 288 -12.33 -10.97 19.98
CA LEU A 288 -12.40 -9.51 19.85
C LEU A 288 -13.73 -9.00 19.26
N ASP A 289 -14.66 -9.90 18.97
CA ASP A 289 -15.92 -9.63 18.26
C ASP A 289 -15.76 -8.75 17.00
N CYS A 290 -14.82 -9.15 16.13
CA CYS A 290 -14.61 -8.51 14.83
C CYS A 290 -15.87 -8.60 13.95
N MET A 291 -15.92 -7.75 12.91
CA MET A 291 -17.00 -7.76 11.91
C MET A 291 -17.31 -9.16 11.39
N VAL A 292 -18.59 -9.47 11.21
CA VAL A 292 -19.05 -10.78 10.72
C VAL A 292 -18.39 -11.14 9.39
N GLY A 293 -18.21 -10.17 8.49
CA GLY A 293 -17.53 -10.37 7.21
C GLY A 293 -16.07 -10.84 7.35
N CYS A 294 -15.35 -10.36 8.36
CA CYS A 294 -13.97 -10.78 8.66
C CYS A 294 -13.94 -12.27 9.07
N ARG A 295 -14.83 -12.68 9.97
CA ARG A 295 -14.95 -14.09 10.41
C ARG A 295 -15.32 -15.02 9.25
N LEU A 296 -16.31 -14.63 8.46
CA LEU A 296 -16.76 -15.42 7.30
C LEU A 296 -15.67 -15.55 6.23
N ASP A 297 -14.86 -14.51 6.00
CA ASP A 297 -13.73 -14.60 5.07
C ASP A 297 -12.68 -15.61 5.54
N LEU A 298 -12.33 -15.58 6.83
CA LEU A 298 -11.43 -16.57 7.43
C LEU A 298 -11.99 -17.99 7.35
N GLU A 299 -13.25 -18.21 7.74
CA GLU A 299 -13.93 -19.51 7.63
C GLU A 299 -13.90 -20.03 6.19
N ARG A 300 -14.16 -19.18 5.19
CA ARG A 300 -14.12 -19.54 3.77
C ARG A 300 -12.72 -19.92 3.29
N ARG A 301 -11.69 -19.20 3.74
CA ARG A 301 -10.27 -19.46 3.40
C ARG A 301 -9.80 -20.77 4.01
N ILE A 302 -10.12 -21.02 5.27
CA ILE A 302 -9.84 -22.28 5.98
C ILE A 302 -10.58 -23.44 5.30
N GLY A 303 -11.89 -23.30 5.05
CA GLY A 303 -12.72 -24.30 4.38
C GLY A 303 -12.23 -24.66 2.96
N SER A 304 -11.40 -23.82 2.34
CA SER A 304 -10.80 -24.11 1.02
C SER A 304 -9.57 -25.03 1.06
N GLN A 305 -9.08 -25.34 2.26
CA GLN A 305 -7.84 -26.07 2.56
C GLN A 305 -8.09 -27.14 3.64
N LEU A 306 -9.32 -27.70 3.67
CA LEU A 306 -9.75 -28.69 4.67
C LEU A 306 -8.92 -29.97 4.70
N ASP A 307 -8.31 -30.31 3.57
CA ASP A 307 -7.44 -31.47 3.41
C ASP A 307 -6.20 -31.43 4.32
N MET A 308 -5.83 -30.25 4.81
CA MET A 308 -4.64 -30.02 5.64
C MET A 308 -4.97 -29.65 7.10
N VAL A 309 -6.26 -29.68 7.49
CA VAL A 309 -6.72 -29.26 8.83
C VAL A 309 -6.52 -30.39 9.84
N THR A 310 -5.93 -30.06 11.00
CA THR A 310 -5.77 -31.01 12.11
C THR A 310 -6.93 -30.93 13.11
N LEU A 311 -7.05 -31.93 14.00
CA LEU A 311 -8.05 -31.89 15.07
C LEU A 311 -7.82 -30.69 16.01
N ASP A 312 -6.58 -30.40 16.35
CA ASP A 312 -6.22 -29.29 17.25
C ASP A 312 -6.62 -27.93 16.67
N ASP A 313 -6.57 -27.79 15.34
CA ASP A 313 -7.05 -26.60 14.65
C ASP A 313 -8.57 -26.39 14.80
N LEU A 314 -9.34 -27.48 14.85
CA LEU A 314 -10.80 -27.45 14.96
C LEU A 314 -11.32 -27.20 16.38
N LEU A 315 -10.45 -27.28 17.38
CA LEU A 315 -10.77 -26.92 18.77
C LEU A 315 -10.84 -25.39 18.89
N ILE A 316 -11.98 -24.83 18.47
CA ILE A 316 -12.30 -23.39 18.54
C ILE A 316 -13.09 -23.14 19.83
N PRO A 317 -12.55 -22.41 20.82
CA PRO A 317 -13.27 -22.13 22.06
C PRO A 317 -14.49 -21.24 21.84
N SER A 318 -15.56 -21.47 22.59
CA SER A 318 -16.69 -20.54 22.64
C SER A 318 -16.38 -19.37 23.58
N PHE A 319 -16.49 -18.14 23.07
CA PHE A 319 -16.26 -16.91 23.85
C PHE A 319 -17.55 -16.10 24.09
N ARG A 320 -18.69 -16.56 23.55
CA ARG A 320 -19.98 -15.91 23.77
C ARG A 320 -20.55 -16.34 25.12
N HIS A 321 -20.95 -15.36 25.92
CA HIS A 321 -21.42 -15.51 27.30
C HIS A 321 -22.41 -16.69 27.47
N ALA A 322 -22.03 -17.63 28.34
CA ALA A 322 -22.89 -18.61 29.02
C ALA A 322 -23.82 -19.49 28.14
N SER A 323 -23.23 -20.39 27.33
CA SER A 323 -23.95 -21.56 26.79
C SER A 323 -23.17 -22.86 27.01
N ASP A 324 -23.89 -23.98 27.16
CA ASP A 324 -23.52 -25.35 27.60
C ASP A 324 -22.24 -26.00 27.01
N THR A 325 -21.56 -25.40 26.04
CA THR A 325 -20.46 -26.04 25.29
C THR A 325 -19.16 -25.25 25.33
N LEU A 326 -18.06 -25.95 25.63
CA LEU A 326 -16.70 -25.37 25.67
C LEU A 326 -16.18 -24.95 24.28
N PHE A 327 -16.74 -25.50 23.21
CA PHE A 327 -16.30 -25.29 21.83
C PHE A 327 -17.42 -24.73 20.96
N ASP A 328 -17.04 -23.90 19.98
CA ASP A 328 -17.93 -23.30 18.99
C ASP A 328 -18.18 -24.28 17.82
N VAL A 329 -19.24 -25.08 17.98
CA VAL A 329 -19.66 -26.08 17.00
C VAL A 329 -20.19 -25.43 15.72
N ASP A 330 -20.84 -24.28 15.80
CA ASP A 330 -21.42 -23.60 14.65
C ASP A 330 -20.33 -23.13 13.67
N THR A 331 -19.22 -22.61 14.21
CA THR A 331 -18.04 -22.22 13.42
C THR A 331 -17.41 -23.44 12.73
N VAL A 332 -17.29 -24.56 13.43
CA VAL A 332 -16.78 -25.80 12.86
C VAL A 332 -17.70 -26.34 11.76
N HIS A 333 -19.03 -26.28 11.94
CA HIS A 333 -20.00 -26.66 10.92
C HIS A 333 -19.86 -25.83 9.64
N ARG A 334 -19.67 -24.51 9.78
CA ARG A 334 -19.43 -23.59 8.65
C ARG A 334 -18.12 -23.91 7.91
N ILE A 335 -17.05 -24.21 8.64
CA ILE A 335 -15.73 -24.53 8.06
C ILE A 335 -15.73 -25.89 7.35
N LEU A 336 -16.14 -26.96 8.05
CA LEU A 336 -15.96 -28.34 7.60
C LEU A 336 -16.99 -28.77 6.57
N VAL A 337 -18.26 -28.47 6.83
CA VAL A 337 -19.34 -29.26 6.23
C VAL A 337 -19.87 -28.57 4.97
N SER A 338 -20.00 -27.24 4.96
CA SER A 338 -20.58 -26.51 3.82
C SER A 338 -19.85 -26.80 2.51
N LYS A 339 -18.52 -26.70 2.50
CA LYS A 339 -17.73 -26.82 1.27
C LYS A 339 -17.55 -28.26 0.80
N LEU A 340 -17.33 -29.18 1.73
CA LEU A 340 -17.18 -30.60 1.42
C LEU A 340 -18.48 -31.15 0.80
N VAL A 341 -19.62 -30.84 1.39
CA VAL A 341 -20.93 -31.29 0.88
C VAL A 341 -21.23 -30.65 -0.47
N ASP A 342 -21.00 -29.35 -0.65
CA ASP A 342 -21.26 -28.68 -1.92
C ASP A 342 -20.37 -29.25 -3.05
N ASN A 343 -19.09 -29.55 -2.77
CA ASN A 343 -18.19 -30.22 -3.72
C ASN A 343 -18.67 -31.65 -4.03
N TYR A 344 -19.05 -32.43 -3.02
CA TYR A 344 -19.57 -33.77 -3.22
C TYR A 344 -20.85 -33.76 -4.06
N LEU A 345 -21.77 -32.83 -3.78
CA LEU A 345 -22.98 -32.60 -4.59
C LEU A 345 -22.63 -32.29 -6.04
N ALA A 346 -21.59 -31.49 -6.30
CA ALA A 346 -21.15 -31.16 -7.65
C ALA A 346 -20.61 -32.38 -8.41
N GLU A 347 -19.91 -33.29 -7.71
CA GLU A 347 -19.36 -34.52 -8.29
C GLU A 347 -20.43 -35.57 -8.61
N ILE A 348 -21.47 -35.69 -7.77
CA ILE A 348 -22.55 -36.66 -8.00
C ILE A 348 -23.66 -36.11 -8.92
N ALA A 349 -23.78 -34.78 -9.05
CA ALA A 349 -24.83 -34.13 -9.84
C ALA A 349 -24.93 -34.60 -11.31
N PRO A 350 -23.83 -34.90 -12.03
CA PRO A 350 -23.89 -35.38 -13.42
C PRO A 350 -24.39 -36.83 -13.58
N ASP A 351 -24.49 -37.63 -12.51
CA ASP A 351 -24.94 -39.02 -12.60
C ASP A 351 -26.44 -39.09 -12.91
N VAL A 352 -26.78 -39.52 -14.12
CA VAL A 352 -28.16 -39.66 -14.63
C VAL A 352 -28.99 -40.67 -13.82
N ASN A 353 -28.35 -41.59 -13.11
CA ASN A 353 -29.04 -42.57 -12.27
C ASN A 353 -29.30 -42.07 -10.84
N LEU A 354 -28.80 -40.88 -10.49
CA LEU A 354 -28.95 -40.32 -9.15
C LEU A 354 -30.38 -39.83 -8.93
N LYS A 355 -31.12 -40.54 -8.10
CA LYS A 355 -32.48 -40.15 -7.71
C LYS A 355 -32.49 -38.81 -6.98
N LEU A 356 -33.48 -37.97 -7.32
CA LEU A 356 -33.70 -36.65 -6.71
C LEU A 356 -33.73 -36.70 -5.18
N SER A 357 -34.40 -37.69 -4.59
CA SER A 357 -34.51 -37.81 -3.13
C SER A 357 -33.15 -37.98 -2.45
N LYS A 358 -32.19 -38.68 -3.08
CA LYS A 358 -30.83 -38.82 -2.56
C LYS A 358 -30.06 -37.52 -2.67
N PHE A 359 -30.18 -36.82 -3.81
CA PHE A 359 -29.53 -35.53 -4.02
C PHE A 359 -30.02 -34.49 -3.00
N VAL A 360 -31.34 -34.37 -2.82
CA VAL A 360 -31.97 -33.45 -1.85
C VAL A 360 -31.56 -33.81 -0.42
N ALA A 361 -31.55 -35.09 -0.04
CA ALA A 361 -31.14 -35.51 1.30
C ALA A 361 -29.71 -35.08 1.65
N VAL A 362 -28.78 -35.18 0.68
CA VAL A 362 -27.39 -34.71 0.86
C VAL A 362 -27.37 -33.18 0.98
N ALA A 363 -28.14 -32.45 0.16
CA ALA A 363 -28.23 -31.00 0.23
C ALA A 363 -28.83 -30.51 1.56
N GLU A 364 -29.82 -31.20 2.11
CA GLU A 364 -30.49 -30.84 3.37
C GLU A 364 -29.76 -31.33 4.63
N SER A 365 -28.73 -32.18 4.49
CA SER A 365 -27.92 -32.66 5.63
C SER A 365 -27.19 -31.53 6.39
N LEU A 366 -27.10 -30.36 5.77
CA LEU A 366 -26.44 -29.16 6.30
C LEU A 366 -27.46 -28.16 6.86
N PRO A 367 -27.30 -27.67 8.10
CA PRO A 367 -28.11 -26.58 8.63
C PRO A 367 -28.03 -25.31 7.79
N ALA A 368 -29.11 -24.52 7.77
CA ALA A 368 -29.18 -23.28 6.99
C ALA A 368 -28.14 -22.22 7.38
N HIS A 369 -27.67 -22.22 8.64
CA HIS A 369 -26.60 -21.34 9.13
C HIS A 369 -25.20 -21.78 8.68
N ALA A 370 -25.03 -23.06 8.30
CA ALA A 370 -23.74 -23.60 7.90
C ALA A 370 -23.33 -23.14 6.49
N ARG A 371 -24.31 -22.92 5.59
CA ARG A 371 -24.08 -22.34 4.26
C ARG A 371 -24.14 -20.81 4.31
N THR A 372 -22.99 -20.18 4.28
CA THR A 372 -22.84 -18.71 4.26
C THR A 372 -22.88 -18.14 2.84
N VAL A 373 -22.48 -18.94 1.84
CA VAL A 373 -22.55 -18.64 0.40
C VAL A 373 -23.17 -19.84 -0.31
N HIS A 374 -24.12 -19.59 -1.22
CA HIS A 374 -24.87 -20.65 -1.92
C HIS A 374 -24.35 -20.97 -3.32
N ASP A 375 -23.24 -20.38 -3.76
CA ASP A 375 -22.67 -20.57 -5.10
C ASP A 375 -22.38 -22.03 -5.45
N GLY A 376 -21.81 -22.77 -4.49
CA GLY A 376 -21.49 -24.20 -4.64
C GLY A 376 -22.77 -25.02 -4.82
N LEU A 377 -23.71 -24.90 -3.89
CA LEU A 377 -25.03 -25.53 -3.97
C LEU A 377 -25.77 -25.18 -5.27
N TYR A 378 -25.78 -23.90 -5.69
CA TYR A 378 -26.39 -23.48 -6.95
C TYR A 378 -25.73 -24.17 -8.15
N ARG A 379 -24.40 -24.19 -8.22
CA ARG A 379 -23.66 -24.89 -9.27
C ARG A 379 -24.02 -26.39 -9.31
N SER A 380 -24.09 -27.04 -8.16
CA SER A 380 -24.44 -28.46 -8.08
C SER A 380 -25.86 -28.73 -8.55
N ILE A 381 -26.82 -27.89 -8.16
CA ILE A 381 -28.21 -27.96 -8.64
C ILE A 381 -28.27 -27.69 -10.15
N ASP A 382 -27.54 -26.71 -10.66
CA ASP A 382 -27.50 -26.40 -12.08
C ASP A 382 -27.00 -27.57 -12.92
N VAL A 383 -25.91 -28.21 -12.48
CA VAL A 383 -25.37 -29.42 -13.10
C VAL A 383 -26.38 -30.57 -13.03
N TYR A 384 -27.06 -30.74 -11.90
CA TYR A 384 -28.09 -31.78 -11.74
C TYR A 384 -29.26 -31.56 -12.70
N LEU A 385 -29.76 -30.32 -12.82
CA LEU A 385 -30.81 -29.95 -13.78
C LEU A 385 -30.37 -30.16 -15.24
N LYS A 386 -29.08 -29.99 -15.54
CA LYS A 386 -28.51 -30.29 -16.86
C LYS A 386 -28.56 -31.77 -17.19
N ALA A 387 -28.19 -32.62 -16.23
CA ALA A 387 -28.10 -34.06 -16.42
C ALA A 387 -29.49 -34.74 -16.42
N HIS A 388 -30.50 -34.09 -15.81
CA HIS A 388 -31.84 -34.64 -15.62
C HIS A 388 -32.92 -33.77 -16.29
N GLU A 389 -32.86 -33.62 -17.62
CA GLU A 389 -33.79 -32.79 -18.40
C GLU A 389 -35.27 -33.23 -18.27
N GLY A 390 -35.52 -34.51 -17.92
CA GLY A 390 -36.84 -35.07 -17.70
C GLY A 390 -37.52 -34.76 -16.36
N LEU A 391 -36.92 -33.91 -15.52
CA LEU A 391 -37.50 -33.54 -14.21
C LEU A 391 -38.80 -32.74 -14.34
N SER A 392 -39.76 -33.05 -13.46
CA SER A 392 -41.03 -32.31 -13.38
C SER A 392 -40.81 -30.88 -12.88
N GLU A 393 -41.68 -29.95 -13.29
CA GLU A 393 -41.65 -28.56 -12.80
C GLU A 393 -41.78 -28.46 -11.27
N GLN A 394 -42.46 -29.41 -10.63
CA GLN A 394 -42.56 -29.46 -9.17
C GLN A 394 -41.21 -29.82 -8.54
N ASP A 395 -40.45 -30.72 -9.15
CA ASP A 395 -39.14 -31.15 -8.65
C ASP A 395 -38.07 -30.08 -8.88
N LYS A 396 -38.11 -29.38 -10.02
CA LYS A 396 -37.26 -28.19 -10.24
C LYS A 396 -37.53 -27.11 -9.19
N LYS A 397 -38.81 -26.88 -8.82
CA LYS A 397 -39.18 -25.97 -7.72
C LYS A 397 -38.65 -26.44 -6.36
N LYS A 398 -38.72 -27.74 -6.06
CA LYS A 398 -38.15 -28.29 -4.81
C LYS A 398 -36.64 -28.03 -4.73
N LEU A 399 -35.90 -28.28 -5.81
CA LEU A 399 -34.46 -27.98 -5.86
C LEU A 399 -34.16 -26.49 -5.66
N CYS A 400 -34.91 -25.61 -6.33
CA CYS A 400 -34.69 -24.17 -6.20
C CYS A 400 -35.00 -23.63 -4.79
N LYS A 401 -35.91 -24.26 -4.04
CA LYS A 401 -36.20 -23.87 -2.65
C LYS A 401 -35.04 -24.12 -1.68
N LEU A 402 -34.09 -24.98 -2.04
CA LEU A 402 -32.88 -25.21 -1.26
C LEU A 402 -31.90 -24.03 -1.37
N ILE A 403 -32.05 -23.19 -2.39
CA ILE A 403 -31.18 -22.06 -2.66
C ILE A 403 -31.77 -20.81 -2.02
N ASP A 404 -31.01 -20.20 -1.12
CA ASP A 404 -31.23 -18.80 -0.74
C ASP A 404 -30.52 -17.90 -1.76
N PHE A 405 -31.30 -17.35 -2.69
CA PHE A 405 -30.79 -16.48 -3.75
C PHE A 405 -30.15 -15.18 -3.21
N GLN A 406 -30.41 -14.79 -1.95
CA GLN A 406 -29.75 -13.62 -1.34
C GLN A 406 -28.27 -13.91 -1.02
N LYS A 407 -27.92 -15.19 -0.81
CA LYS A 407 -26.58 -15.67 -0.48
C LYS A 407 -25.74 -16.03 -1.71
N LEU A 408 -26.20 -15.72 -2.92
CA LEU A 408 -25.41 -15.89 -4.14
C LEU A 408 -24.47 -14.70 -4.36
N SER A 409 -23.26 -14.96 -4.85
CA SER A 409 -22.38 -13.92 -5.38
C SER A 409 -23.02 -13.18 -6.57
N PRO A 410 -22.59 -11.95 -6.91
CA PRO A 410 -23.10 -11.25 -8.08
C PRO A 410 -22.82 -12.05 -9.38
N GLU A 411 -21.71 -12.78 -9.46
CA GLU A 411 -21.40 -13.63 -10.60
C GLU A 411 -22.35 -14.83 -10.70
N ALA A 412 -22.61 -15.52 -9.59
CA ALA A 412 -23.55 -16.63 -9.55
C ALA A 412 -25.00 -16.17 -9.78
N GLY A 413 -25.38 -15.01 -9.24
CA GLY A 413 -26.67 -14.35 -9.47
C GLY A 413 -26.89 -13.99 -10.93
N ALA A 414 -25.89 -13.39 -11.60
CA ALA A 414 -25.95 -13.09 -13.02
C ALA A 414 -26.11 -14.37 -13.88
N HIS A 415 -25.40 -15.44 -13.54
CA HIS A 415 -25.57 -16.73 -14.20
C HIS A 415 -26.98 -17.30 -13.97
N ALA A 416 -27.50 -17.23 -12.74
CA ALA A 416 -28.86 -17.69 -12.41
C ALA A 416 -29.96 -16.89 -13.12
N ALA A 417 -29.77 -15.59 -13.31
CA ALA A 417 -30.72 -14.73 -14.04
C ALA A 417 -30.87 -15.13 -15.51
N GLN A 418 -29.84 -15.72 -16.12
CA GLN A 418 -29.83 -16.14 -17.52
C GLN A 418 -30.11 -17.63 -17.71
N ASN A 419 -30.35 -18.38 -16.62
CA ASN A 419 -30.44 -19.82 -16.66
C ASN A 419 -31.85 -20.32 -17.01
N GLU A 420 -32.05 -20.74 -18.26
CA GLU A 420 -33.33 -21.24 -18.77
C GLU A 420 -33.82 -22.53 -18.10
N ARG A 421 -32.94 -23.26 -17.38
CA ARG A 421 -33.31 -24.48 -16.66
C ARG A 421 -34.03 -24.21 -15.34
N LEU A 422 -33.96 -22.99 -14.83
CA LEU A 422 -34.62 -22.61 -13.57
C LEU A 422 -36.10 -22.25 -13.81
N PRO A 423 -36.99 -22.55 -12.84
CA PRO A 423 -38.36 -22.05 -12.88
C PRO A 423 -38.41 -20.52 -12.94
N LEU A 424 -39.36 -19.97 -13.71
CA LEU A 424 -39.54 -18.52 -13.87
C LEU A 424 -39.62 -17.76 -12.54
N GLN A 425 -40.28 -18.34 -11.52
CA GLN A 425 -40.37 -17.74 -10.19
C GLN A 425 -38.99 -17.52 -9.54
N SER A 426 -38.07 -18.48 -9.70
CA SER A 426 -36.70 -18.38 -9.18
C SER A 426 -35.92 -17.29 -9.92
N ILE A 427 -36.05 -17.23 -11.25
CA ILE A 427 -35.39 -16.20 -12.08
C ILE A 427 -35.87 -14.80 -11.67
N VAL A 428 -37.18 -14.60 -11.48
CA VAL A 428 -37.74 -13.33 -11.03
C VAL A 428 -37.20 -12.94 -9.66
N GLN A 429 -37.06 -13.89 -8.73
CA GLN A 429 -36.48 -13.65 -7.41
C GLN A 429 -35.01 -13.21 -7.51
N VAL A 430 -34.21 -13.87 -8.35
CA VAL A 430 -32.81 -13.49 -8.61
C VAL A 430 -32.74 -12.09 -9.20
N LEU A 431 -33.52 -11.80 -10.24
CA LEU A 431 -33.55 -10.49 -10.89
C LEU A 431 -33.97 -9.38 -9.91
N TYR A 432 -34.93 -9.64 -9.03
CA TYR A 432 -35.34 -8.70 -7.98
C TYR A 432 -34.21 -8.41 -7.00
N ILE A 433 -33.47 -9.44 -6.57
CA ILE A 433 -32.31 -9.29 -5.67
C ILE A 433 -31.20 -8.50 -6.35
N GLU A 434 -30.88 -8.80 -7.61
CA GLU A 434 -29.90 -8.06 -8.40
C GLU A 434 -30.32 -6.60 -8.61
N GLN A 435 -31.60 -6.33 -8.86
CA GLN A 435 -32.12 -4.96 -8.93
C GLN A 435 -31.97 -4.22 -7.60
N LEU A 436 -32.23 -4.90 -6.47
CA LEU A 436 -32.05 -4.33 -5.13
C LEU A 436 -30.58 -3.99 -4.85
N ARG A 437 -29.66 -4.88 -5.25
CA ARG A 437 -28.21 -4.67 -5.14
C ARG A 437 -27.77 -3.46 -5.96
N LEU A 438 -28.14 -3.41 -7.24
CA LEU A 438 -27.86 -2.27 -8.12
C LEU A 438 -28.39 -0.95 -7.55
N ARG A 439 -29.62 -0.96 -7.05
CA ARG A 439 -30.23 0.21 -6.41
C ARG A 439 -29.40 0.68 -5.21
N ASN A 440 -29.02 -0.23 -4.32
CA ASN A 440 -28.23 0.12 -3.14
C ASN A 440 -26.84 0.67 -3.51
N THR A 441 -26.19 0.12 -4.54
CA THR A 441 -24.92 0.65 -5.06
C THR A 441 -25.07 2.07 -5.60
N LEU A 442 -26.17 2.37 -6.31
CA LEU A 442 -26.46 3.71 -6.82
C LEU A 442 -26.71 4.72 -5.68
N TYR A 443 -27.47 4.35 -4.65
CA TYR A 443 -27.69 5.20 -3.48
C TYR A 443 -26.40 5.46 -2.67
N CYS A 444 -25.46 4.50 -2.63
CA CYS A 444 -24.18 4.70 -1.94
C CYS A 444 -23.21 5.60 -2.71
N SER A 445 -23.32 5.72 -4.04
CA SER A 445 -22.53 6.69 -4.82
C SER A 445 -23.02 8.13 -4.68
N GLU A 446 -24.24 8.36 -4.18
CA GLU A 446 -24.84 9.70 -4.03
C GLU A 446 -24.71 10.29 -2.62
N LEU A 447 -24.22 9.52 -1.63
CA LEU A 447 -24.00 10.01 -0.26
C LEU A 447 -22.61 10.66 -0.12
N GLY A 448 -22.43 11.72 -0.90
CA GLY A 448 -21.49 12.80 -0.66
C GLY A 448 -22.23 14.12 -0.54
N ASP A 449 -23.30 14.19 0.27
CA ASP A 449 -23.78 15.39 1.00
C ASP A 449 -25.17 15.15 1.65
N ASN A 450 -25.22 15.25 2.98
CA ASN A 450 -26.36 15.44 3.91
C ASN A 450 -27.66 14.57 3.84
N PRO A 451 -28.20 14.09 4.99
CA PRO A 451 -29.39 13.25 5.03
C PRO A 451 -30.70 14.02 5.29
N LYS A 452 -31.76 13.73 4.52
CA LYS A 452 -33.17 13.81 4.97
C LYS A 452 -34.00 12.70 4.31
N PRO A 453 -34.85 11.96 5.07
CA PRO A 453 -35.71 10.94 4.49
C PRO A 453 -37.11 11.52 4.21
N GLN A 454 -37.56 11.49 2.96
CA GLN A 454 -39.00 11.53 2.65
C GLN A 454 -39.35 10.48 1.61
N LEU A 455 -40.17 9.53 2.04
CA LEU A 455 -40.90 8.58 1.21
C LEU A 455 -41.84 9.34 0.28
N HIS A 456 -41.59 9.29 -1.04
CA HIS A 456 -42.64 9.49 -2.02
C HIS A 456 -42.44 8.53 -3.20
N HIS A 457 -43.37 7.61 -3.34
CA HIS A 457 -43.60 6.86 -4.56
C HIS A 457 -43.92 7.84 -5.70
N GLN A 458 -43.08 7.89 -6.74
CA GLN A 458 -43.51 8.37 -8.03
C GLN A 458 -42.96 7.49 -9.17
N SER A 459 -43.92 7.00 -9.95
CA SER A 459 -43.77 6.15 -11.12
C SER A 459 -42.92 6.84 -12.19
N TRP A 460 -41.78 6.23 -12.53
CA TRP A 460 -40.99 6.64 -13.68
C TRP A 460 -41.63 6.12 -14.96
N ARG A 461 -42.41 6.99 -15.62
CA ARG A 461 -42.68 6.86 -17.05
C ARG A 461 -41.43 7.25 -17.81
N ILE A 462 -40.96 6.34 -18.66
CA ILE A 462 -39.89 6.58 -19.62
C ILE A 462 -40.39 7.60 -20.64
N ASN A 463 -39.72 8.74 -20.74
CA ASN A 463 -39.79 9.61 -21.92
C ASN A 463 -38.37 9.90 -22.41
N SER A 464 -38.18 9.61 -23.69
CA SER A 464 -36.94 9.62 -24.45
C SER A 464 -36.31 11.02 -24.56
N GLY A 465 -34.97 11.08 -24.49
CA GLY A 465 -34.21 12.22 -25.01
C GLY A 465 -32.90 12.54 -24.28
N ALA A 466 -31.89 11.65 -24.36
CA ALA A 466 -30.46 11.99 -24.39
C ALA A 466 -29.62 10.70 -24.38
N LEU A 467 -28.92 10.42 -25.48
CA LEU A 467 -28.01 9.30 -25.62
C LEU A 467 -26.76 9.54 -24.75
N SER A 468 -26.67 8.84 -23.62
CA SER A 468 -25.38 8.41 -23.08
C SER A 468 -25.25 6.93 -23.46
N ALA A 469 -24.30 6.62 -24.33
CA ALA A 469 -24.16 5.32 -24.96
C ALA A 469 -23.80 4.24 -23.92
N ALA A 470 -24.82 3.60 -23.36
CA ALA A 470 -24.67 2.28 -22.78
C ALA A 470 -24.33 1.32 -23.92
N MET A 471 -23.04 1.04 -24.10
CA MET A 471 -22.56 0.08 -25.10
C MET A 471 -23.19 -1.29 -24.82
N SER A 472 -23.73 -1.93 -25.86
CA SER A 472 -24.32 -3.26 -25.69
C SER A 472 -23.23 -4.29 -25.38
N PRO A 473 -23.54 -5.40 -24.69
CA PRO A 473 -22.56 -6.47 -24.39
C PRO A 473 -21.81 -7.01 -25.63
N LYS A 474 -22.38 -6.90 -26.84
CA LYS A 474 -21.71 -7.27 -28.10
C LYS A 474 -20.59 -6.30 -28.50
N ASP A 475 -20.77 -5.01 -28.23
CA ASP A 475 -19.79 -3.98 -28.58
C ASP A 475 -18.57 -4.04 -27.65
N ASN A 476 -18.78 -4.42 -26.39
CA ASN A 476 -17.69 -4.70 -25.44
C ASN A 476 -16.83 -5.89 -25.89
N TYR A 477 -17.43 -6.98 -26.37
CA TYR A 477 -16.66 -8.13 -26.87
C TYR A 477 -15.89 -7.80 -28.15
N ALA A 478 -16.47 -7.00 -29.05
CA ALA A 478 -15.81 -6.52 -30.26
C ALA A 478 -14.66 -5.54 -29.94
N SER A 479 -14.81 -4.69 -28.91
CA SER A 479 -13.76 -3.80 -28.41
C SER A 479 -12.61 -4.60 -27.78
N LEU A 480 -12.91 -5.51 -26.86
CA LEU A 480 -11.91 -6.39 -26.24
C LEU A 480 -11.15 -7.21 -27.29
N ARG A 481 -11.82 -7.72 -28.33
CA ARG A 481 -11.17 -8.49 -29.39
C ARG A 481 -10.22 -7.64 -30.23
N ARG A 482 -10.51 -6.34 -30.41
CA ARG A 482 -9.60 -5.40 -31.07
C ARG A 482 -8.38 -5.11 -30.19
N GLU A 483 -8.60 -4.81 -28.92
CA GLU A 483 -7.52 -4.57 -27.96
C GLU A 483 -6.62 -5.81 -27.79
N ASN A 484 -7.20 -7.02 -27.75
CA ASN A 484 -6.43 -8.27 -27.67
C ASN A 484 -5.59 -8.51 -28.93
N ARG A 485 -6.04 -8.05 -30.11
CA ARG A 485 -5.25 -8.11 -31.35
C ARG A 485 -4.12 -7.08 -31.32
N GLU A 486 -4.38 -5.89 -30.81
CA GLU A 486 -3.38 -4.82 -30.66
C GLU A 486 -2.29 -5.21 -29.66
N LEU A 487 -2.67 -5.76 -28.50
CA LEU A 487 -1.74 -6.31 -27.52
C LEU A 487 -0.90 -7.46 -28.08
N LYS A 488 -1.46 -8.31 -28.96
CA LYS A 488 -0.68 -9.35 -29.66
C LYS A 488 0.35 -8.76 -30.62
N LEU A 489 0.03 -7.66 -31.30
CA LEU A 489 0.97 -6.96 -32.17
C LEU A 489 2.06 -6.27 -31.36
N GLU A 490 1.72 -5.62 -30.25
CA GLU A 490 2.69 -5.04 -29.30
C GLU A 490 3.62 -6.11 -28.72
N LEU A 491 3.08 -7.25 -28.31
CA LEU A 491 3.89 -8.37 -27.80
C LEU A 491 4.82 -8.94 -28.88
N ALA A 492 4.40 -8.98 -30.14
CA ALA A 492 5.28 -9.35 -31.25
C ALA A 492 6.39 -8.31 -31.50
N ARG A 493 6.08 -7.01 -31.39
CA ARG A 493 7.08 -5.92 -31.50
C ARG A 493 8.09 -5.98 -30.35
N LEU A 494 7.63 -6.20 -29.13
CA LEU A 494 8.50 -6.35 -27.96
C LEU A 494 9.41 -7.58 -28.09
N ARG A 495 8.90 -8.71 -28.60
CA ARG A 495 9.72 -9.90 -28.89
C ARG A 495 10.78 -9.64 -29.95
N MET A 496 10.47 -8.87 -31.00
CA MET A 496 11.49 -8.48 -31.99
C MET A 496 12.57 -7.61 -31.36
N ARG A 497 12.18 -6.59 -30.57
CA ARG A 497 13.15 -5.74 -29.86
C ARG A 497 14.01 -6.53 -28.88
N LEU A 498 13.42 -7.50 -28.18
CA LEU A 498 14.16 -8.40 -27.29
C LEU A 498 15.19 -9.22 -28.06
N ASN A 499 14.79 -9.81 -29.19
CA ASN A 499 15.71 -10.56 -30.05
C ASN A 499 16.84 -9.69 -30.62
N ASP A 500 16.54 -8.44 -30.98
CA ASP A 500 17.56 -7.50 -31.47
C ASP A 500 18.53 -7.09 -30.36
N LEU A 501 18.02 -6.80 -29.16
CA LEU A 501 18.85 -6.55 -27.97
C LEU A 501 19.68 -7.76 -27.55
N GLU A 502 19.14 -8.98 -27.65
CA GLU A 502 19.89 -10.21 -27.40
C GLU A 502 21.00 -10.42 -28.43
N LYS A 503 20.74 -10.13 -29.72
CA LYS A 503 21.78 -10.15 -30.76
C LYS A 503 22.85 -9.11 -30.51
N GLU A 504 22.49 -7.89 -30.10
CA GLU A 504 23.44 -6.84 -29.73
C GLU A 504 24.25 -7.24 -28.50
N HIS A 505 23.64 -7.87 -27.50
CA HIS A 505 24.32 -8.36 -26.30
C HIS A 505 25.29 -9.51 -26.63
N VAL A 506 24.91 -10.44 -27.51
CA VAL A 506 25.78 -11.52 -28.01
C VAL A 506 26.92 -10.95 -28.86
N PHE A 507 26.64 -9.94 -29.68
CA PHE A 507 27.66 -9.25 -30.48
C PHE A 507 28.65 -8.49 -29.60
N MET A 508 28.17 -7.74 -28.60
CA MET A 508 29.00 -7.06 -27.60
C MET A 508 29.84 -8.05 -26.79
N LYS A 509 29.25 -9.16 -26.33
CA LYS A 509 29.98 -10.21 -25.60
C LYS A 509 31.08 -10.84 -26.47
N ARG A 510 30.79 -11.15 -27.73
CA ARG A 510 31.79 -11.68 -28.68
C ARG A 510 32.88 -10.65 -29.01
N ASN A 511 32.55 -9.36 -29.03
CA ASN A 511 33.53 -8.28 -29.18
C ASN A 511 34.41 -8.10 -27.93
N MET A 512 33.83 -8.23 -26.72
CA MET A 512 34.61 -8.22 -25.48
C MET A 512 35.53 -9.45 -25.37
N GLU A 513 35.06 -10.63 -25.78
CA GLU A 513 35.88 -11.86 -25.82
C GLU A 513 37.01 -11.78 -26.86
N LYS A 514 36.76 -11.17 -28.04
CA LYS A 514 37.81 -10.88 -29.04
C LYS A 514 38.78 -9.77 -28.61
N SER A 515 38.34 -8.88 -27.72
CA SER A 515 39.16 -7.77 -27.20
C SER A 515 40.02 -8.17 -25.99
N ASN A 516 40.10 -9.46 -25.65
CA ASN A 516 41.09 -10.00 -24.69
C ASN A 516 42.45 -10.31 -25.35
N SER A 517 42.99 -9.34 -26.07
CA SER A 517 44.44 -9.24 -26.27
C SER A 517 44.94 -7.92 -25.70
N ARG A 518 45.44 -8.01 -24.45
CA ARG A 518 46.43 -7.13 -23.80
C ARG A 518 46.70 -5.81 -24.56
N LYS A 519 45.85 -4.76 -24.42
CA LYS A 519 46.20 -3.36 -24.75
C LYS A 519 45.12 -2.26 -24.48
N PHE A 520 44.10 -2.49 -23.65
CA PHE A 520 43.01 -1.50 -23.47
C PHE A 520 42.88 -0.89 -22.06
N MET A 521 43.97 -0.83 -21.29
CA MET A 521 44.02 -0.15 -19.98
C MET A 521 44.98 1.05 -19.98
N SER A 522 45.10 1.78 -21.10
CA SER A 522 45.91 3.02 -21.16
C SER A 522 45.30 4.18 -21.95
N SER A 523 44.07 4.06 -22.48
CA SER A 523 43.53 5.08 -23.41
C SER A 523 42.26 5.81 -22.95
N PHE A 524 41.76 5.59 -21.73
CA PHE A 524 40.60 6.33 -21.22
C PHE A 524 40.91 7.55 -20.34
N SER A 525 42.18 7.90 -20.12
CA SER A 525 42.55 9.09 -19.32
C SER A 525 42.78 10.39 -20.10
N LYS A 526 42.48 10.45 -21.42
CA LYS A 526 42.75 11.65 -22.24
C LYS A 526 41.57 12.22 -23.04
N LYS A 527 40.33 11.81 -22.75
CA LYS A 527 39.15 12.26 -23.52
C LYS A 527 37.96 12.77 -22.69
N ILE A 528 38.22 13.29 -21.49
CA ILE A 528 37.25 14.08 -20.71
C ILE A 528 37.87 15.45 -20.38
N SER A 529 38.27 16.19 -21.42
CA SER A 529 38.64 17.61 -21.30
C SER A 529 38.22 18.47 -22.49
N GLN A 530 37.40 17.95 -23.40
CA GLN A 530 37.01 18.68 -24.62
C GLN A 530 35.52 18.52 -24.92
N PHE A 531 34.69 19.24 -24.17
CA PHE A 531 33.41 19.77 -24.66
C PHE A 531 33.16 21.14 -24.01
N ASN A 532 33.83 22.17 -24.54
CA ASN A 532 33.34 23.55 -24.54
C ASN A 532 32.92 23.86 -25.99
N LEU A 533 31.63 24.08 -26.21
CA LEU A 533 31.07 24.50 -27.49
C LEU A 533 30.78 26.00 -27.43
N PHE A 534 31.21 26.71 -28.48
CA PHE A 534 30.99 28.11 -28.85
C PHE A 534 31.98 29.18 -28.36
N GLY A 535 32.58 29.87 -29.35
CA GLY A 535 33.21 31.18 -29.18
C GLY A 535 34.56 31.36 -29.88
N ARG A 536 34.59 31.43 -31.22
CA ARG A 536 35.72 32.06 -31.94
C ARG A 536 35.67 33.57 -31.69
N SER A 537 36.80 34.20 -31.35
CA SER A 537 37.25 35.48 -31.94
C SER A 537 38.69 35.84 -31.52
N TYR A 538 39.48 36.17 -32.54
CA TYR A 538 40.75 36.93 -32.63
C TYR A 538 41.39 37.56 -31.37
N SER A 539 42.70 37.32 -31.17
CA SER A 539 43.81 38.25 -31.51
C SER A 539 45.04 38.14 -30.58
N ARG A 540 46.23 38.17 -31.23
CA ARG A 540 47.53 38.78 -30.85
C ARG A 540 48.20 38.57 -29.47
N GLY A 541 49.47 38.10 -29.56
CA GLY A 541 50.62 38.45 -28.69
C GLY A 541 50.71 37.64 -27.39
N SER A 542 51.85 37.27 -26.82
CA SER A 542 53.28 37.44 -27.13
C SER A 542 54.07 36.63 -26.08
N THR A 543 55.20 36.04 -26.48
CA THR A 543 56.47 35.89 -25.73
C THR A 543 56.52 35.28 -24.30
N SER A 544 57.18 34.12 -24.25
CA SER A 544 58.43 33.85 -23.48
C SER A 544 58.42 33.39 -22.01
N PRO A 545 59.50 32.67 -21.58
CA PRO A 545 59.51 31.69 -20.48
C PRO A 545 60.53 31.99 -19.35
N SER A 546 60.54 31.17 -18.29
CA SER A 546 61.64 30.84 -17.33
C SER A 546 61.02 30.44 -15.99
N GLY A 547 61.59 29.60 -15.11
CA GLY A 547 62.88 28.93 -15.02
C GLY A 547 63.01 28.30 -13.59
N HIS A 548 64.05 27.48 -13.41
CA HIS A 548 64.64 26.96 -12.16
C HIS A 548 63.85 25.92 -11.33
N SER A 549 64.31 24.72 -10.96
CA SER A 549 65.60 24.05 -10.63
C SER A 549 65.81 23.79 -9.12
N HIS A 550 66.53 22.70 -8.84
CA HIS A 550 66.98 22.10 -7.56
C HIS A 550 66.08 20.95 -7.06
N ARG A 551 66.45 19.66 -7.07
CA ARG A 551 67.69 18.87 -6.80
C ARG A 551 68.09 18.83 -5.33
N THR A 552 67.87 17.68 -4.68
CA THR A 552 68.82 17.04 -3.74
C THR A 552 68.55 15.52 -3.68
N ASP A 553 69.58 14.74 -4.03
CA ASP A 553 69.75 13.30 -3.79
C ASP A 553 70.21 13.05 -2.35
N SER A 554 69.92 11.88 -1.75
CA SER A 554 70.95 11.01 -1.11
C SER A 554 70.47 9.59 -0.76
N LYS A 555 71.13 8.62 -1.42
CA LYS A 555 71.62 7.26 -1.04
C LYS A 555 71.24 6.64 0.33
N VAL A 556 70.70 5.41 0.37
CA VAL A 556 71.34 4.06 0.33
C VAL A 556 71.99 3.62 1.65
N THR A 557 71.49 2.51 2.21
CA THR A 557 72.29 1.42 2.79
C THR A 557 71.52 0.08 2.71
N VAL A 558 72.27 -0.96 2.30
CA VAL A 558 71.89 -2.38 2.18
C VAL A 558 72.77 -3.16 3.17
N ARG A 559 72.24 -4.27 3.73
CA ARG A 559 72.89 -5.57 4.07
C ARG A 559 72.33 -6.12 5.41
N THR A 560 71.45 -7.13 5.34
CA THR A 560 71.69 -8.60 5.42
C THR A 560 72.06 -9.09 6.82
N GLU A 561 71.17 -9.86 7.44
CA GLU A 561 71.29 -11.31 7.66
C GLU A 561 69.91 -11.96 7.49
#